data_AF-A0A2T0USN5-F1
#
_entry.id   AF-A0A2T0USN5-F1
#
_cell.length_a   1.000
_cell.length_b   1.000
_cell.length_c   1.000
_cell.angle_alpha   90.00
_cell.angle_beta   90.00
_cell.angle_gamma   90.00
#
_symmetry.space_group_name_H-M   'P 1'
#
loop_
_entity.id
_entity.type
_entity.pdbx_description
1 polymer ?
#
loop_
_entity_poly.entity_id
_entity_poly.type
_entity_poly.pdbx_seq_one_letter_code
_entity_poly.pdbx_strand_id
1 'polypeptide(L)'
;MPKVDPEALRAYQRTVQAQLDKLEDEIISQMRNGQPLGKLPAFGVLDGSEQARTTYTTFHETTWNNLQALREALDGIVNSLEDTAKQHEDSDDASGQDFDNQL
;
A
#
# COMPACT_ATOMS: atom_id res chain seq x y z
N MET A 1 17.25 -15.40 -19.42
CA MET A 1 16.41 -14.77 -18.39
C MET A 1 14.96 -15.07 -18.72
N PRO A 2 14.08 -15.34 -17.75
CA PRO A 2 12.64 -15.43 -18.04
C PRO A 2 12.17 -14.12 -18.67
N LYS A 3 11.45 -14.20 -19.80
CA LYS A 3 10.80 -13.03 -20.39
C LYS A 3 9.71 -12.57 -19.41
N VAL A 4 9.80 -11.33 -18.97
CA VAL A 4 8.76 -10.70 -18.17
C VAL A 4 7.57 -10.45 -19.09
N ASP A 5 6.37 -10.87 -18.66
CA ASP A 5 5.12 -10.62 -19.37
C ASP A 5 4.55 -9.27 -18.92
N PRO A 6 4.54 -8.22 -19.76
CA PRO A 6 4.04 -6.90 -19.39
C PRO A 6 2.55 -6.91 -19.03
N GLU A 7 1.75 -7.79 -19.64
CA GLU A 7 0.33 -7.89 -19.33
C GLU A 7 0.12 -8.49 -17.93
N ALA A 8 0.90 -9.51 -17.57
CA ALA A 8 0.91 -10.08 -16.23
C ALA A 8 1.35 -9.06 -15.17
N LEU A 9 2.37 -8.24 -15.46
CA LEU A 9 2.79 -7.15 -14.56
C LEU A 9 1.67 -6.14 -14.32
N ARG A 10 1.00 -5.67 -15.39
CA ARG A 10 -0.11 -4.72 -15.28
C ARG A 10 -1.31 -5.33 -14.54
N ALA A 11 -1.60 -6.62 -14.74
CA ALA A 11 -2.66 -7.33 -14.02
C ALA A 11 -2.36 -7.43 -12.52
N TYR A 12 -1.12 -7.74 -12.15
CA TYR A 12 -0.69 -7.75 -10.76
C TYR A 12 -0.70 -6.35 -10.15
N GLN A 13 -0.22 -5.32 -10.86
CA GLN A 13 -0.28 -3.92 -10.43
C GLN A 13 -1.71 -3.50 -10.08
N ARG A 14 -2.69 -3.78 -10.95
CA ARG A 14 -4.12 -3.51 -10.67
C ARG A 14 -4.63 -4.21 -9.41
N THR A 15 -4.14 -5.42 -9.15
CA THR A 15 -4.53 -6.19 -7.96
C THR A 15 -3.97 -5.54 -6.70
N VAL A 16 -2.70 -5.14 -6.73
CA VAL A 16 -2.05 -4.45 -5.58
C VAL A 16 -2.68 -3.08 -5.36
N GLN A 17 -2.95 -2.32 -6.42
CA GLN A 17 -3.64 -1.03 -6.34
C GLN A 17 -5.01 -1.19 -5.65
N ALA A 18 -5.81 -2.19 -6.04
CA ALA A 18 -7.10 -2.42 -5.39
C ALA A 18 -6.97 -2.77 -3.89
N GLN A 19 -5.88 -3.43 -3.47
CA GLN A 19 -5.61 -3.65 -2.05
C GLN A 19 -5.20 -2.36 -1.33
N LEU A 20 -4.40 -1.51 -1.97
CA LEU A 20 -4.00 -0.21 -1.45
C LEU A 20 -5.22 0.70 -1.29
N ASP A 21 -6.07 0.80 -2.31
CA ASP A 21 -7.30 1.59 -2.29
C ASP A 21 -8.20 1.14 -1.12
N LYS A 22 -8.41 -0.17 -0.98
CA LYS A 22 -9.19 -0.72 0.13
C LYS A 22 -8.57 -0.37 1.49
N LEU A 23 -7.25 -0.49 1.62
CA LEU A 23 -6.54 -0.17 2.85
C LEU A 23 -6.70 1.31 3.21
N GLU A 24 -6.57 2.22 2.24
CA GLU A 24 -6.69 3.66 2.45
C GLU A 24 -8.14 4.09 2.74
N ASP A 25 -9.08 3.66 1.91
CA ASP A 25 -10.44 4.17 1.88
C ASP A 25 -11.36 3.50 2.89
N GLU A 26 -11.18 2.20 3.17
CA GLU A 26 -12.05 1.47 4.09
C GLU A 26 -11.48 1.34 5.49
N ILE A 27 -10.16 1.16 5.62
CA ILE A 27 -9.54 0.80 6.92
C ILE A 27 -8.86 2.02 7.56
N ILE A 28 -7.84 2.60 6.91
CA ILE A 28 -7.08 3.72 7.44
C ILE A 28 -8.00 4.93 7.66
N SER A 29 -8.95 5.16 6.75
CA SER A 29 -9.94 6.24 6.88
C SER A 29 -10.66 6.20 8.24
N GLN A 30 -11.06 5.03 8.72
CA GLN A 30 -11.79 4.87 9.98
C GLN A 30 -10.94 5.15 11.22
N MET A 31 -9.61 5.00 11.11
CA MET A 31 -8.66 5.20 12.20
C MET A 31 -8.18 6.65 12.32
N ARG A 32 -8.49 7.52 11.35
CA ARG A 32 -8.11 8.94 11.42
C ARG A 32 -8.80 9.66 12.58
N ASN A 33 -8.13 10.70 13.09
CA ASN A 33 -8.70 11.56 14.13
C ASN A 33 -10.12 12.04 13.75
N GLY A 34 -11.07 11.86 14.67
CA GLY A 34 -12.47 12.24 14.46
C GLY A 34 -13.35 11.16 13.81
N GLN A 35 -12.77 10.10 13.28
CA GLN A 35 -13.48 8.93 12.74
C GLN A 35 -13.77 7.89 13.84
N PRO A 36 -14.68 6.94 13.62
CA PRO A 36 -15.14 6.02 14.67
C PRO A 36 -14.03 5.27 15.42
N LEU A 37 -12.95 4.86 14.73
CA LEU A 37 -11.84 4.13 15.35
C LEU A 37 -10.69 5.03 15.78
N GLY A 38 -10.65 6.29 15.34
CA GLY A 38 -9.64 7.29 15.74
C GLY A 38 -10.01 8.10 16.98
N LYS A 39 -11.00 7.66 17.76
CA LYS A 39 -11.43 8.31 19.00
C LYS A 39 -11.06 7.46 20.20
N LEU A 40 -10.49 8.09 21.22
CA LEU A 40 -10.25 7.43 22.51
C LEU A 40 -11.59 7.10 23.19
N PRO A 41 -11.80 5.85 23.64
CA PRO A 41 -12.96 5.49 24.44
C PRO A 41 -13.01 6.24 25.78
N ALA A 42 -14.21 6.48 26.27
CA ALA A 42 -14.42 7.03 27.62
C ALA A 42 -14.24 5.92 28.67
N PHE A 43 -13.01 5.72 29.15
CA PHE A 43 -12.67 4.64 30.12
C PHE A 43 -13.24 4.82 31.53
N GLY A 44 -13.79 5.99 31.87
CA GLY A 44 -14.28 6.27 33.23
C GLY A 44 -13.17 6.41 34.27
N VAL A 45 -13.53 6.23 35.54
CA VAL A 45 -12.65 6.44 36.73
C VAL A 45 -12.66 5.23 37.69
N LEU A 46 -13.04 4.05 37.21
CA LEU A 46 -13.06 2.84 38.02
C LEU A 46 -11.65 2.26 38.15
N ASP A 47 -11.47 1.38 39.13
CA ASP A 47 -10.23 0.59 39.24
C ASP A 47 -10.02 -0.19 37.93
N GLY A 48 -8.87 0.01 37.29
CA GLY A 48 -8.53 -0.55 35.99
C GLY A 48 -8.74 0.39 34.79
N SER A 49 -9.39 1.55 34.96
CA SER A 49 -9.57 2.53 33.86
C SER A 49 -8.25 3.03 33.28
N GLU A 50 -7.23 3.26 34.12
CA GLU A 50 -5.88 3.66 33.66
C GLU A 50 -5.18 2.56 32.85
N GLN A 51 -5.32 1.30 33.28
CA GLN A 51 -4.74 0.17 32.58
C GLN A 51 -5.43 -0.04 31.23
N ALA A 52 -6.76 0.01 31.19
CA ALA A 52 -7.54 -0.08 29.95
C ALA A 52 -7.17 1.03 28.95
N ARG A 53 -6.98 2.27 29.44
CA ARG A 53 -6.51 3.39 28.60
C ARG A 53 -5.14 3.13 28.01
N THR A 54 -4.19 2.67 28.82
CA THR A 54 -2.84 2.33 28.37
C THR A 54 -2.88 1.22 27.32
N THR A 55 -3.58 0.11 27.60
CA THR A 55 -3.72 -1.02 26.67
C THR A 55 -4.34 -0.59 25.33
N TYR A 56 -5.42 0.19 25.37
CA TYR A 56 -6.03 0.69 24.15
C TYR A 56 -5.09 1.60 23.36
N THR A 57 -4.39 2.52 24.03
CA THR A 57 -3.49 3.47 23.36
C THR A 57 -2.36 2.72 22.65
N THR A 58 -1.71 1.78 23.34
CA THR A 58 -0.65 0.96 22.76
C THR A 58 -1.15 0.11 21.60
N PHE A 59 -2.33 -0.52 21.74
CA PHE A 59 -2.93 -1.29 20.66
C PHE A 59 -3.21 -0.41 19.45
N HIS A 60 -3.87 0.74 19.66
CA HIS A 60 -4.24 1.66 18.58
C HIS A 60 -3.01 2.19 17.84
N GLU A 61 -1.99 2.64 18.56
CA GLU A 61 -0.73 3.11 17.98
C GLU A 61 -0.03 2.00 17.18
N THR A 62 0.05 0.79 17.74
CA THR A 62 0.65 -0.37 17.06
C THR A 62 -0.09 -0.72 15.78
N THR A 63 -1.43 -0.78 15.83
CA THR A 63 -2.26 -1.04 14.66
C THR A 63 -2.08 0.05 13.61
N TRP A 64 -2.08 1.32 14.01
CA TRP A 64 -1.86 2.43 13.10
C TRP A 64 -0.52 2.31 12.37
N ASN A 65 0.57 2.12 13.11
CA ASN A 65 1.91 2.00 12.53
C ASN A 65 2.02 0.80 11.57
N ASN A 66 1.43 -0.34 11.92
CA ASN A 66 1.40 -1.52 11.06
C ASN A 66 0.64 -1.27 9.75
N LEU A 67 -0.48 -0.53 9.80
CA LEU A 67 -1.25 -0.19 8.60
C LEU A 67 -0.50 0.82 7.72
N GLN A 68 0.22 1.79 8.31
CA GLN A 68 1.06 2.69 7.54
C GLN A 68 2.22 1.95 6.85
N ALA A 69 2.87 1.01 7.56
CA ALA A 69 3.92 0.18 6.97
C ALA A 69 3.39 -0.70 5.82
N LEU A 70 2.19 -1.27 5.97
CA LEU A 70 1.55 -2.03 4.89
C LEU A 70 1.22 -1.13 3.69
N ARG A 71 0.70 0.07 3.94
CA ARG A 71 0.40 1.07 2.91
C ARG A 71 1.65 1.43 2.11
N GLU A 72 2.74 1.76 2.78
CA GLU A 72 4.03 2.07 2.15
C GLU A 72 4.57 0.90 1.33
N ALA A 73 4.44 -0.33 1.84
CA ALA A 73 4.86 -1.52 1.11
C ALA A 73 4.04 -1.75 -0.17
N LEU A 74 2.71 -1.58 -0.11
CA LEU A 74 1.83 -1.73 -1.27
C LEU A 74 2.11 -0.65 -2.33
N ASP A 75 2.26 0.61 -1.90
CA ASP A 75 2.62 1.73 -2.77
C ASP A 75 3.98 1.49 -3.46
N GLY A 76 4.97 1.03 -2.69
CA GLY A 76 6.28 0.66 -3.23
C GLY A 76 6.21 -0.47 -4.27
N ILE A 77 5.33 -1.46 -4.09
CA ILE A 77 5.11 -2.52 -5.07
C ILE A 77 4.46 -1.96 -6.34
N VAL A 78 3.43 -1.12 -6.23
CA VAL A 78 2.77 -0.48 -7.39
C VAL A 78 3.79 0.29 -8.22
N ASN A 79 4.58 1.16 -7.57
CA ASN A 79 5.59 1.97 -8.25
C ASN A 79 6.68 1.11 -8.91
N SER A 80 7.16 0.07 -8.23
CA SER A 80 8.19 -0.83 -8.78
C SER A 80 7.70 -1.60 -10.01
N LEU A 81 6.43 -2.01 -10.03
CA LEU A 81 5.83 -2.70 -11.17
C LEU A 81 5.65 -1.76 -12.37
N GLU A 82 5.26 -0.51 -12.12
CA GLU A 82 5.14 0.52 -13.15
C GLU A 82 6.49 0.85 -13.78
N ASP A 83 7.52 1.08 -12.96
CA ASP A 83 8.88 1.33 -13.42
C ASP A 83 9.43 0.15 -14.25
N THR A 84 9.17 -1.08 -13.80
CA THR A 84 9.61 -2.29 -14.52
C THR A 84 8.89 -2.42 -15.87
N ALA A 85 7.59 -2.16 -15.93
CA ALA A 85 6.82 -2.24 -17.18
C ALA A 85 7.32 -1.19 -18.19
N LYS A 86 7.54 0.05 -17.73
CA LYS A 86 8.04 1.15 -18.55
C LYS A 86 9.44 0.88 -19.11
N GLN A 87 10.37 0.38 -18.28
CA GLN A 87 11.71 -0.01 -18.73
C GLN A 87 11.66 -1.09 -19.82
N HIS A 88 10.70 -2.02 -19.73
CA HIS A 88 10.52 -3.06 -20.72
C HIS A 88 10.02 -2.49 -22.06
N GLU A 89 9.04 -1.58 -22.01
CA GLU A 89 8.51 -0.88 -23.20
C GLU A 89 9.59 -0.04 -23.88
N ASP A 90 10.33 0.77 -23.12
CA ASP A 90 11.41 1.61 -23.64
C ASP A 90 12.53 0.77 -24.29
N SER A 91 12.84 -0.40 -23.73
CA SER A 91 13.85 -1.32 -24.28
C SER A 91 13.37 -2.01 -25.57
N ASP A 92 12.10 -2.37 -25.66
CA ASP A 92 11.52 -2.98 -26.85
C ASP A 92 11.45 -1.95 -28.01
N ASP A 93 11.07 -0.71 -27.72
CA ASP A 93 11.06 0.40 -28.69
C ASP A 93 12.46 0.71 -29.22
N ALA A 94 13.46 0.78 -28.34
CA ALA A 94 14.85 1.00 -28.74
C ALA A 94 15.38 -0.13 -29.65
N SER A 95 15.02 -1.38 -29.33
CA SER A 95 15.40 -2.55 -30.13
C SER A 95 14.75 -2.54 -31.50
N GLY A 96 13.48 -2.11 -31.59
CA GLY A 96 12.75 -1.96 -32.86
C GLY A 96 13.36 -0.87 -33.75
N GLN A 97 13.68 0.29 -33.18
CA GLN A 97 14.33 1.38 -33.91
C GLN A 97 15.71 0.98 -34.46
N ASP A 98 16.49 0.24 -33.67
CA ASP A 98 17.82 -0.20 -34.09
C ASP A 98 17.75 -1.24 -35.23
N PHE A 99 16.71 -2.07 -35.24
CA PHE A 99 16.43 -3.00 -36.34
C PHE A 99 16.00 -2.27 -37.62
N ASP A 100 15.11 -1.29 -37.52
CA ASP A 100 14.65 -0.49 -38.68
C ASP A 100 15.80 0.33 -39.30
N ASN A 101 16.76 0.80 -38.49
CA ASN A 101 17.95 1.50 -38.97
C ASN A 101 18.98 0.59 -39.69
N GLN A 102 18.85 -0.74 -39.56
CA GLN A 102 19.74 -1.72 -40.18
C GLN A 102 19.20 -2.31 -41.50
N LEU A 103 17.97 -1.95 -41.89
CA LEU A 103 17.31 -2.33 -43.15
C LEU A 103 17.45 -1.23 -44.23
#